data_AF-A0AA39XB60-F1
#
_entry.id   AF-A0AA39XB60-F1
#
_cell.length_a   1.000
_cell.length_b   1.000
_cell.length_c   1.000
_cell.angle_alpha   90.00
_cell.angle_beta   90.00
_cell.angle_gamma   90.00
#
_symmetry.space_group_name_H-M   'P 1'
#
loop_
_entity.id
_entity.type
_entity.pdbx_description
1 polymer ?
#
loop_
_entity_poly.entity_id
_entity_poly.type
_entity_poly.pdbx_seq_one_letter_code
_entity_poly.pdbx_strand_id
1 'polypeptide(L)'
;MFARASPPSPPPGWTNQQILDLDLEQFAQLSEEDRVLLRSSTRRDPYSPVYRKVNDLDVALQTRNQRPPTPPSFIPPGWTEAQASAALPDFALLDKLSPDDSRLWAAGTVADSAIQAKKNGTLPSSPPAFVPAGWTTEQAICPTFDVLSALSYDDLTRFMQSQAQAATAAATAAATTTATDSNDSISQSNPSPLVQILQRADFPPWGYVIVRTDYSSEARWEKFTQRVLGEMCDAQLDEETGDPADVQRMKDTLEFKLIEDPRLEAVDDDEVRKHFRSMQDQGGIAAGLGLSICLVADKGAVDSAADGSEMPYLVAVDVTEEVVEMGEYGYPGRFKVAAESVLSGLYPKLEMVVSPGSLWAVIDEEGAVWNGDE
;
A
#
# COMPACT_ATOMS: atom_id res chain seq x y z
N MET A 1 -13.07 -9.20 35.28
CA MET A 1 -13.06 -7.74 35.52
C MET A 1 -11.60 -7.28 35.49
N PHE A 2 -11.12 -6.82 34.33
CA PHE A 2 -9.80 -6.19 34.26
C PHE A 2 -9.94 -4.73 34.71
N ALA A 3 -9.21 -4.35 35.75
CA ALA A 3 -9.14 -2.97 36.19
C ALA A 3 -8.54 -2.13 35.06
N ARG A 4 -9.37 -1.28 34.42
CA ARG A 4 -8.89 -0.30 33.46
C ARG A 4 -7.90 0.62 34.18
N ALA A 5 -6.64 0.58 33.79
CA ALA A 5 -5.63 1.51 34.27
C ALA A 5 -6.13 2.94 34.07
N SER A 6 -5.98 3.78 35.10
CA SER A 6 -6.40 5.17 35.03
C SER A 6 -5.65 5.88 33.89
N PRO A 7 -6.35 6.74 33.11
CA PRO A 7 -5.75 7.41 31.97
C PRO A 7 -4.52 8.23 32.38
N PRO A 8 -3.44 8.24 31.58
CA PRO A 8 -2.41 9.25 31.72
C PRO A 8 -3.08 10.60 31.50
N SER A 9 -2.98 11.46 32.51
CA SER A 9 -3.49 12.82 32.42
C SER A 9 -2.63 13.60 31.42
N PRO A 10 -3.18 14.61 30.73
CA PRO A 10 -2.35 15.55 29.99
C PRO A 10 -1.24 16.11 30.90
N PRO A 11 -0.10 16.56 30.35
CA PRO A 11 0.96 17.12 31.16
C PRO A 11 0.37 18.17 32.14
N PRO A 12 0.82 18.21 33.41
CA PRO A 12 0.19 19.02 34.43
C PRO A 12 0.07 20.48 33.97
N GLY A 13 -1.16 21.00 33.90
CA GLY A 13 -1.44 22.39 33.53
C GLY A 13 -1.85 22.64 32.07
N TRP A 14 -1.97 21.61 31.24
CA TRP A 14 -2.46 21.73 29.86
C TRP A 14 -3.97 21.51 29.77
N THR A 15 -4.69 22.54 29.33
CA THR A 15 -6.12 22.48 29.00
C THR A 15 -6.31 22.24 27.50
N ASN A 16 -7.44 21.65 27.11
CA ASN A 16 -7.79 21.45 25.69
C ASN A 16 -7.74 22.76 24.89
N GLN A 17 -8.15 23.89 25.49
CA GLN A 17 -8.11 25.20 24.84
C GLN A 17 -6.66 25.65 24.56
N GLN A 18 -5.75 25.50 25.52
CA GLN A 18 -4.33 25.81 25.32
C GLN A 18 -3.69 24.96 24.21
N ILE A 19 -4.12 23.70 24.08
CA ILE A 19 -3.63 22.83 23.00
C ILE A 19 -4.17 23.28 21.64
N LEU A 20 -5.43 23.72 21.57
CA LEU A 20 -6.02 24.26 20.34
C LEU A 20 -5.37 25.57 19.90
N ASP A 21 -4.93 26.38 20.86
CA ASP A 21 -4.27 27.67 20.63
C ASP A 21 -2.76 27.55 20.35
N LEU A 22 -2.16 26.35 20.44
CA LEU A 22 -0.75 26.11 20.09
C LEU A 22 -0.46 26.45 18.63
N ASP A 23 0.64 27.15 18.40
CA ASP A 23 1.26 27.27 17.08
C ASP A 23 2.47 26.32 16.92
N LEU A 24 3.03 26.28 15.71
CA LEU A 24 4.17 25.42 15.38
C LEU A 24 5.44 25.77 16.16
N GLU A 25 5.70 27.05 16.43
CA GLU A 25 6.91 27.48 17.13
C GLU A 25 6.83 27.13 18.62
N GLN A 26 5.67 27.35 19.23
CA GLN A 26 5.39 26.93 20.61
C GLN A 26 5.45 25.42 20.75
N PHE A 27 4.88 24.68 19.80
CA PHE A 27 4.94 23.22 19.79
C PHE A 27 6.38 22.70 19.63
N ALA A 28 7.19 23.34 18.78
CA ALA A 28 8.60 22.99 18.58
C ALA A 28 9.48 23.26 19.81
N GLN A 29 9.09 24.21 20.68
CA GLN A 29 9.79 24.51 21.94
C GLN A 29 9.47 23.50 23.05
N LEU A 30 8.45 22.65 22.87
CA LEU A 30 8.14 21.59 23.83
C LEU A 30 9.21 20.50 23.83
N SER A 31 9.49 19.99 25.03
CA SER A 31 10.35 18.81 25.19
C SER A 31 9.77 17.62 24.40
N GLU A 32 10.64 16.70 23.96
CA GLU A 32 10.17 15.50 23.25
C GLU A 32 9.22 14.68 24.15
N GLU A 33 9.49 14.63 25.46
CA GLU A 33 8.64 13.96 26.45
C GLU A 33 7.22 14.56 26.48
N ASP A 34 7.10 15.90 26.50
CA ASP A 34 5.79 16.58 26.49
C ASP A 34 5.04 16.34 25.18
N ARG A 35 5.75 16.34 24.04
CA ARG A 35 5.14 16.03 22.74
C ARG A 35 4.64 14.58 22.66
N VAL A 36 5.38 13.62 23.22
CA VAL A 36 4.93 12.22 23.35
C VAL A 36 3.71 12.11 24.27
N LEU A 37 3.70 12.82 25.41
CA LEU A 37 2.55 12.84 26.31
C LEU A 37 1.31 13.46 25.67
N LEU A 38 1.45 14.56 24.92
CA LEU A 38 0.34 15.15 24.18
C LEU A 38 -0.21 14.18 23.13
N ARG A 39 0.63 13.59 22.28
CA ARG A 39 0.22 12.59 21.27
C ARG A 39 -0.48 11.38 21.89
N SER A 40 0.06 10.82 22.97
CA SER A 40 -0.54 9.65 23.64
C SER A 40 -1.85 9.97 24.36
N SER A 41 -1.99 11.18 24.91
CA SER A 41 -3.24 11.63 25.56
C SER A 41 -4.38 11.87 24.56
N THR A 42 -4.08 12.39 23.36
CA THR A 42 -5.10 12.74 22.36
C THR A 42 -5.48 11.57 21.44
N ARG A 43 -4.62 10.57 21.25
CA ARG A 43 -4.90 9.36 20.43
C ARG A 43 -6.14 8.57 20.85
N ARG A 44 -6.64 8.79 22.07
CA ARG A 44 -7.84 8.13 22.61
C ARG A 44 -9.14 8.65 22.00
N ASP A 45 -9.12 9.84 21.42
CA ASP A 45 -10.25 10.42 20.71
C ASP A 45 -9.76 11.00 19.36
N PRO A 46 -9.59 10.13 18.35
CA PRO A 46 -9.02 10.51 17.05
C PRO A 46 -9.91 11.50 16.27
N TYR A 47 -11.16 11.70 16.70
CA TYR A 47 -12.09 12.65 16.10
C TYR A 47 -12.13 13.99 16.84
N SER A 48 -11.47 14.10 18.01
CA SER A 48 -11.40 15.35 18.74
C SER A 48 -10.63 16.43 17.95
N PRO A 49 -11.05 17.70 18.04
CA PRO A 49 -10.30 18.80 17.42
C PRO A 49 -8.88 18.93 18.00
N VAL A 50 -8.68 18.51 19.25
CA VAL A 50 -7.38 18.51 19.94
C VAL A 50 -6.43 17.49 19.31
N TYR A 51 -6.92 16.29 19.00
CA TYR A 51 -6.13 15.27 18.31
C TYR A 51 -5.66 15.77 16.94
N ARG A 52 -6.58 16.27 16.11
CA ARG A 52 -6.25 16.81 14.79
C ARG A 52 -5.19 17.90 14.88
N LYS A 53 -5.37 18.85 15.78
CA LYS A 53 -4.41 19.94 16.00
C LYS A 53 -3.02 19.45 16.39
N VAL A 54 -2.91 18.52 17.34
CA VAL A 54 -1.61 17.95 17.76
C VAL A 54 -0.97 17.15 16.63
N ASN A 55 -1.76 16.39 15.87
CA ASN A 55 -1.27 15.64 14.73
C ASN A 55 -0.75 16.57 13.63
N ASP A 56 -1.49 17.63 13.28
CA ASP A 56 -1.10 18.62 12.28
C ASP A 56 0.20 19.33 12.67
N LEU A 57 0.34 19.71 13.95
CA LEU A 57 1.57 20.32 14.48
C LEU A 57 2.74 19.34 14.46
N ASP A 58 2.52 18.07 14.76
CA ASP A 58 3.58 17.05 14.72
C ASP A 58 4.04 16.77 13.28
N VAL A 59 3.10 16.63 12.34
CA VAL A 59 3.41 16.51 10.91
C VAL A 59 4.18 17.75 10.43
N ALA A 60 3.71 18.95 10.75
CA ALA A 60 4.38 20.18 10.37
C ALA A 60 5.79 20.31 10.97
N LEU A 61 5.97 19.89 12.23
CA LEU A 61 7.28 19.89 12.88
C LEU A 61 8.22 18.84 12.27
N GLN A 62 7.72 17.65 11.96
CA GLN A 62 8.47 16.62 11.24
C GLN A 62 8.88 17.13 9.86
N THR A 63 7.97 17.73 9.09
CA THR A 63 8.28 18.34 7.79
C THR A 63 9.30 19.49 7.91
N ARG A 64 9.22 20.32 8.97
CA ARG A 64 10.19 21.40 9.21
C ARG A 64 11.58 20.87 9.58
N ASN A 65 11.63 19.78 10.35
CA ASN A 65 12.87 19.17 10.81
C ASN A 65 13.46 18.19 9.79
N GLN A 66 12.66 17.72 8.84
CA GLN A 66 13.17 17.04 7.65
C GLN A 66 14.15 18.01 7.00
N ARG A 67 15.40 17.57 6.88
CA ARG A 67 16.35 18.29 6.03
C ARG A 67 15.69 18.44 4.67
N PRO A 68 15.81 19.62 4.02
CA PRO A 68 15.30 19.77 2.67
C PRO A 68 15.76 18.56 1.85
N PRO A 69 14.84 17.95 1.08
CA PRO A 69 15.17 16.77 0.29
C PRO A 69 16.44 17.07 -0.48
N THR A 70 17.34 16.09 -0.54
CA THR A 70 18.56 16.28 -1.33
C THR A 70 18.10 16.55 -2.76
N PRO A 71 18.49 17.67 -3.38
CA PRO A 71 18.08 17.99 -4.73
C PRO A 71 18.44 16.81 -5.64
N PRO A 72 17.57 16.46 -6.60
CA PRO A 72 17.83 15.36 -7.50
C PRO A 72 19.09 15.65 -8.30
N SER A 73 19.87 14.62 -8.59
CA SER A 73 21.15 14.75 -9.28
C SER A 73 21.00 15.33 -10.70
N PHE A 74 19.81 15.24 -11.30
CA PHE A 74 19.47 15.84 -12.58
C PHE A 74 18.03 16.36 -12.57
N ILE A 75 17.83 17.59 -13.04
CA ILE A 75 16.51 18.20 -13.28
C ILE A 75 16.39 18.44 -14.78
N PRO A 76 15.46 17.78 -15.48
CA PRO A 76 15.28 17.99 -16.91
C PRO A 76 14.95 19.47 -17.24
N PRO A 77 15.37 19.97 -18.41
CA PRO A 77 15.07 21.35 -18.81
C PRO A 77 13.56 21.66 -18.75
N GLY A 78 13.19 22.73 -18.06
CA GLY A 78 11.80 23.16 -17.90
C GLY A 78 11.04 22.50 -16.75
N TRP A 79 11.67 21.58 -16.01
CA TRP A 79 11.10 21.03 -14.78
C TRP A 79 11.51 21.86 -13.56
N THR A 80 10.63 21.87 -12.56
CA THR A 80 10.94 22.37 -11.22
C THR A 80 11.57 21.26 -10.38
N GLU A 81 12.30 21.64 -9.33
CA GLU A 81 12.85 20.68 -8.35
C GLU A 81 11.75 19.81 -7.74
N ALA A 82 10.59 20.39 -7.42
CA ALA A 82 9.44 19.63 -6.91
C ALA A 82 8.92 18.57 -7.90
N GLN A 83 8.90 18.86 -9.20
CA GLN A 83 8.52 17.89 -10.24
C GLN A 83 9.56 16.77 -10.38
N ALA A 84 10.85 17.10 -10.27
CA ALA A 84 11.93 16.13 -10.37
C ALA A 84 12.10 15.26 -9.10
N SER A 85 11.71 15.77 -7.92
CA SER A 85 11.78 15.05 -6.64
C SER A 85 10.53 14.24 -6.30
N ALA A 86 9.48 14.28 -7.12
CA ALA A 86 8.28 13.48 -6.88
C ALA A 86 8.62 11.98 -6.90
N ALA A 87 8.05 11.22 -5.96
CA ALA A 87 8.32 9.78 -5.81
C ALA A 87 7.95 8.97 -7.07
N LEU A 88 6.97 9.46 -7.83
CA LEU A 88 6.63 9.00 -9.16
C LEU A 88 6.46 10.26 -10.04
N PRO A 89 7.27 10.44 -11.08
CA PRO A 89 7.04 11.50 -12.04
C PRO A 89 5.72 11.26 -12.78
N ASP A 90 5.01 12.33 -13.09
CA ASP A 90 3.91 12.28 -14.05
C ASP A 90 4.44 11.72 -15.39
N PHE A 91 3.94 10.56 -15.80
CA PHE A 91 4.35 9.89 -17.05
C PHE A 91 4.21 10.80 -18.27
N ALA A 92 3.22 11.71 -18.26
CA ALA A 92 3.04 12.69 -19.33
C ALA A 92 4.17 13.72 -19.42
N LEU A 93 4.96 13.90 -18.36
CA LEU A 93 6.18 14.72 -18.38
C LEU A 93 7.37 13.91 -18.92
N LEU A 94 7.47 12.61 -18.60
CA LEU A 94 8.53 11.74 -19.11
C LEU A 94 8.44 11.55 -20.62
N ASP A 95 7.23 11.43 -21.18
CA ASP A 95 7.01 11.30 -22.63
C ASP A 95 7.44 12.54 -23.43
N LYS A 96 7.58 13.69 -22.76
CA LYS A 96 8.02 14.95 -23.37
C LYS A 96 9.53 15.13 -23.36
N LEU A 97 10.27 14.26 -22.66
CA LEU A 97 11.71 14.35 -22.58
C LEU A 97 12.35 13.91 -23.90
N SER A 98 13.43 14.60 -24.27
CA SER A 98 14.27 14.11 -25.37
C SER A 98 14.92 12.78 -24.96
N PRO A 99 15.33 11.92 -25.90
CA PRO A 99 16.00 10.66 -25.55
C PRO A 99 17.24 10.85 -24.67
N ASP A 100 17.98 11.96 -24.85
CA ASP A 100 19.13 12.27 -24.02
C ASP A 100 18.72 12.76 -22.62
N ASP A 101 17.67 13.58 -22.51
CA ASP A 101 17.13 14.00 -21.21
C ASP A 101 16.55 12.82 -20.43
N SER A 102 15.86 11.89 -21.09
CA SER A 102 15.36 10.65 -20.48
C SER A 102 16.50 9.79 -19.96
N ARG A 103 17.59 9.69 -20.73
CA ARG A 103 18.81 8.96 -20.32
C ARG A 103 19.47 9.62 -19.11
N LEU A 104 19.64 10.94 -19.13
CA LEU A 104 20.23 11.70 -18.04
C LEU A 104 19.34 11.65 -16.79
N TRP A 105 18.02 11.70 -16.96
CA TRP A 105 17.08 11.53 -15.87
C TRP A 105 17.20 10.15 -15.23
N ALA A 106 17.23 9.07 -16.02
CA ALA A 106 17.47 7.72 -15.52
C ALA A 106 18.82 7.62 -14.77
N ALA A 107 19.89 8.22 -15.30
CA ALA A 107 21.19 8.29 -14.64
C ALA A 107 21.11 9.04 -13.29
N GLY A 108 20.35 10.14 -13.22
CA GLY A 108 20.08 10.90 -12.00
C GLY A 108 19.38 10.05 -10.95
N THR A 109 18.28 9.40 -11.31
CA THR A 109 17.49 8.54 -10.42
C THR A 109 18.31 7.40 -9.83
N VAL A 110 19.18 6.77 -10.62
CA VAL A 110 20.08 5.70 -10.16
C VAL A 110 21.14 6.24 -9.19
N ALA A 111 21.73 7.41 -9.49
CA ALA A 111 22.71 8.05 -8.61
C ALA A 111 22.09 8.44 -7.26
N ASP A 112 20.90 9.04 -7.29
CA ASP A 112 20.17 9.46 -6.08
C ASP A 112 19.79 8.25 -5.22
N SER A 113 19.34 7.17 -5.84
CA SER A 113 19.04 5.91 -5.16
C SER A 113 20.29 5.33 -4.47
N ALA A 114 21.45 5.36 -5.12
CA ALA A 114 22.72 4.92 -4.54
C ALA A 114 23.17 5.81 -3.36
N ILE A 115 22.98 7.13 -3.47
CA ILE A 115 23.26 8.07 -2.37
C ILE A 115 22.36 7.79 -1.17
N GLN A 116 21.06 7.53 -1.39
CA GLN A 116 20.13 7.18 -0.31
C GLN A 116 20.48 5.83 0.32
N ALA A 117 20.79 4.81 -0.48
CA ALA A 117 21.24 3.52 0.03
C ALA A 117 22.50 3.65 0.90
N LYS A 118 23.44 4.51 0.49
CA LYS A 118 24.64 4.83 1.28
C LYS A 118 24.31 5.51 2.59
N LYS A 119 23.42 6.50 2.59
CA LYS A 119 22.96 7.17 3.83
C LYS A 119 22.26 6.21 4.79
N ASN A 120 21.50 5.27 4.26
CA ASN A 120 20.73 4.29 5.02
C ASN A 120 21.56 3.07 5.44
N GLY A 121 22.80 2.94 4.98
CA GLY A 121 23.64 1.77 5.25
C GLY A 121 23.18 0.49 4.54
N THR A 122 22.37 0.63 3.48
CA THR A 122 21.79 -0.47 2.70
C THR A 122 22.49 -0.66 1.36
N LEU A 123 23.77 -0.29 1.26
CA LEU A 123 24.54 -0.52 0.04
C LEU A 123 24.75 -2.02 -0.19
N PRO A 124 24.70 -2.48 -1.46
CA PRO A 124 25.01 -3.86 -1.77
C PRO A 124 26.48 -4.16 -1.44
N SER A 125 26.73 -5.35 -0.91
CA SER A 125 28.08 -5.80 -0.54
C SER A 125 28.94 -6.23 -1.74
N SER A 126 28.30 -6.47 -2.89
CA SER A 126 28.92 -6.88 -4.15
C SER A 126 28.44 -6.01 -5.31
N PRO A 127 29.28 -5.77 -6.33
CA PRO A 127 28.85 -5.05 -7.53
C PRO A 127 27.80 -5.86 -8.34
N PRO A 128 27.00 -5.19 -9.17
CA PRO A 128 26.10 -5.86 -10.12
C PRO A 128 26.89 -6.72 -11.13
N ALA A 129 26.21 -7.68 -11.76
CA ALA A 129 26.80 -8.59 -12.74
C ALA A 129 27.39 -7.87 -13.97
N PHE A 130 26.75 -6.78 -14.40
CA PHE A 130 27.29 -5.89 -15.42
C PHE A 130 27.97 -4.67 -14.79
N VAL A 131 29.27 -4.53 -15.03
CA VAL A 131 30.07 -3.37 -14.65
C VAL A 131 30.64 -2.74 -15.93
N PRO A 132 30.36 -1.46 -16.22
CA PRO A 132 30.91 -0.79 -17.39
C PRO A 132 32.44 -0.81 -17.43
N ALA A 133 33.01 -0.86 -18.64
CA ALA A 133 34.45 -0.94 -18.81
C ALA A 133 35.16 0.27 -18.18
N GLY A 134 36.18 0.00 -17.37
CA GLY A 134 36.97 1.04 -16.69
C GLY A 134 36.40 1.53 -15.36
N TRP A 135 35.24 1.03 -14.92
CA TRP A 135 34.70 1.34 -13.60
C TRP A 135 35.40 0.52 -12.50
N THR A 136 35.57 1.15 -11.33
CA THR A 136 35.98 0.45 -10.12
C THR A 136 34.80 -0.24 -9.44
N THR A 137 35.08 -1.20 -8.55
CA THR A 137 34.05 -1.84 -7.73
C THR A 137 33.25 -0.84 -6.89
N GLU A 138 33.91 0.20 -6.37
CA GLU A 138 33.24 1.25 -5.60
C GLU A 138 32.28 2.07 -6.47
N GLN A 139 32.69 2.41 -7.69
CA GLN A 139 31.82 3.09 -8.67
C GLN A 139 30.64 2.23 -9.09
N ALA A 140 30.81 0.92 -9.19
CA ALA A 140 29.72 0.00 -9.52
C ALA A 140 28.71 -0.14 -8.38
N ILE A 141 29.15 -0.07 -7.11
CA ILE A 141 28.30 -0.18 -5.92
C ILE A 141 27.59 1.14 -5.60
N CYS A 142 28.28 2.27 -5.73
CA CYS A 142 27.76 3.60 -5.41
C CYS A 142 28.07 4.59 -6.55
N PRO A 143 27.44 4.42 -7.72
CA PRO A 143 27.71 5.27 -8.88
C PRO A 143 27.28 6.71 -8.62
N THR A 144 28.05 7.67 -9.14
CA THR A 144 27.69 9.09 -9.15
C THR A 144 27.03 9.46 -10.48
N PHE A 145 26.28 10.57 -10.48
CA PHE A 145 25.65 11.07 -11.69
C PHE A 145 26.67 11.36 -12.81
N ASP A 146 27.82 11.95 -12.51
CA ASP A 146 28.88 12.23 -13.51
C ASP A 146 29.36 10.96 -14.22
N VAL A 147 29.40 9.83 -13.49
CA VAL A 147 29.89 8.56 -14.01
C VAL A 147 28.80 7.84 -14.82
N LEU A 148 27.53 7.92 -14.40
CA LEU A 148 26.38 7.36 -15.12
C LEU A 148 26.00 8.16 -16.37
N SER A 149 26.07 9.49 -16.32
CA SER A 149 25.75 10.37 -17.44
C SER A 149 26.75 10.26 -18.59
N ALA A 150 27.95 9.73 -18.35
CA ALA A 150 28.95 9.41 -19.36
C ALA A 150 28.67 8.08 -20.11
N LEU A 151 27.77 7.23 -19.61
CA LEU A 151 27.44 5.96 -20.25
C LEU A 151 26.60 6.15 -21.51
N SER A 152 26.78 5.25 -22.47
CA SER A 152 25.82 5.11 -23.57
C SER A 152 24.44 4.69 -23.04
N TYR A 153 23.38 4.93 -23.82
CA TYR A 153 22.03 4.50 -23.46
C TYR A 153 21.96 2.98 -23.20
N ASP A 154 22.63 2.19 -24.05
CA ASP A 154 22.66 0.73 -23.94
C ASP A 154 23.39 0.27 -22.68
N ASP A 155 24.53 0.88 -22.35
CA ASP A 155 25.30 0.53 -21.15
C ASP A 155 24.56 0.92 -19.87
N LEU A 156 23.91 2.09 -19.86
CA LEU A 156 23.09 2.52 -18.73
C LEU A 156 21.92 1.55 -18.51
N THR A 157 21.23 1.16 -19.59
CA THR A 157 20.12 0.21 -19.53
C THR A 157 20.56 -1.15 -19.00
N ARG A 158 21.68 -1.69 -19.50
CA ARG A 158 22.25 -2.96 -19.00
C ARG A 158 22.66 -2.88 -17.54
N PHE A 159 23.24 -1.75 -17.13
CA PHE A 159 23.60 -1.52 -15.73
C PHE A 159 22.37 -1.49 -14.82
N MET A 160 21.31 -0.78 -15.21
CA MET A 160 20.05 -0.72 -14.47
C MET A 160 19.37 -2.10 -14.36
N GLN A 161 19.31 -2.86 -15.46
CA GLN A 161 18.79 -4.23 -15.46
C GLN A 161 19.61 -5.14 -14.54
N SER A 162 20.94 -5.03 -14.57
CA SER A 162 21.80 -5.82 -13.71
C SER A 162 21.67 -5.45 -12.23
N GLN A 163 21.42 -4.18 -11.90
CA GLN A 163 21.11 -3.73 -10.53
C GLN A 163 19.77 -4.29 -10.06
N ALA A 164 18.72 -4.22 -10.90
CA ALA A 164 17.42 -4.77 -10.59
C ALA A 164 17.51 -6.29 -10.32
N GLN A 165 18.20 -7.04 -11.17
CA GLN A 165 18.44 -8.47 -10.97
C GLN A 165 19.20 -8.77 -9.67
N ALA A 166 20.23 -7.97 -9.34
CA ALA A 166 20.98 -8.12 -8.10
C ALA A 166 20.10 -7.83 -6.87
N ALA A 167 19.22 -6.83 -6.93
CA ALA A 167 18.27 -6.53 -5.88
C ALA A 167 17.26 -7.67 -5.68
N THR A 168 16.69 -8.21 -6.76
CA THR A 168 15.78 -9.36 -6.71
C THR A 168 16.49 -10.59 -6.15
N ALA A 169 17.72 -10.89 -6.61
CA ALA A 169 18.49 -12.03 -6.11
C ALA A 169 18.87 -11.87 -4.63
N ALA A 170 19.22 -10.66 -4.18
CA ALA A 170 19.48 -10.38 -2.78
C ALA A 170 18.22 -10.54 -1.91
N ALA A 171 17.06 -10.12 -2.40
CA ALA A 171 15.77 -10.34 -1.73
C ALA A 171 15.45 -11.83 -1.60
N THR A 172 15.64 -12.63 -2.68
CA THR A 172 15.43 -14.08 -2.65
C THR A 172 16.46 -14.79 -1.76
N ALA A 173 17.72 -14.36 -1.77
CA ALA A 173 18.77 -14.93 -0.91
C ALA A 173 18.54 -14.60 0.57
N ALA A 174 18.06 -13.40 0.89
CA ALA A 174 17.64 -13.04 2.23
C ALA A 174 16.47 -13.92 2.72
N ALA A 175 15.52 -14.26 1.83
CA ALA A 175 14.43 -15.20 2.13
C ALA A 175 14.91 -16.66 2.28
N THR A 176 15.98 -17.06 1.59
CA THR A 176 16.50 -18.45 1.61
C THR A 176 17.48 -18.70 2.76
N THR A 177 18.28 -17.71 3.16
CA THR A 177 19.29 -17.84 4.23
C THR A 177 18.63 -17.99 5.61
N THR A 178 17.35 -17.65 5.75
CA THR A 178 16.50 -17.97 6.90
C THR A 178 16.06 -19.43 7.00
N ALA A 179 16.41 -20.31 6.04
CA ALA A 179 15.88 -21.67 5.95
C ALA A 179 16.90 -22.81 6.21
N THR A 180 18.14 -22.56 6.65
CA THR A 180 19.17 -23.63 6.70
C THR A 180 19.99 -23.76 7.99
N ASP A 181 19.55 -23.20 9.12
CA ASP A 181 20.12 -23.59 10.43
C ASP A 181 19.02 -23.71 11.49
N SER A 182 18.51 -24.94 11.70
CA SER A 182 18.20 -25.58 13.00
C SER A 182 17.06 -26.58 12.86
N ASN A 183 17.40 -27.86 13.02
CA ASN A 183 16.44 -28.92 13.31
C ASN A 183 16.26 -28.99 14.84
N ASP A 184 15.02 -29.18 15.27
CA ASP A 184 14.55 -29.44 16.65
C ASP A 184 14.45 -28.26 17.63
N SER A 185 13.50 -27.35 17.38
CA SER A 185 12.60 -26.78 18.40
C SER A 185 11.55 -25.89 17.73
N ILE A 186 10.28 -26.30 17.80
CA ILE A 186 9.05 -25.51 17.52
C ILE A 186 9.25 -24.44 16.43
N SER A 187 9.09 -24.84 15.16
CA SER A 187 9.06 -23.92 14.02
C SER A 187 8.00 -22.85 14.25
N GLN A 188 8.42 -21.68 14.73
CA GLN A 188 7.68 -20.45 14.50
C GLN A 188 7.81 -20.18 13.00
N SER A 189 6.84 -20.66 12.22
CA SER A 189 6.66 -20.23 10.84
C SER A 189 6.65 -18.70 10.85
N ASN A 190 7.44 -18.09 9.96
CA ASN A 190 7.34 -16.65 9.78
C ASN A 190 5.86 -16.29 9.58
N PRO A 191 5.33 -15.28 10.29
CA PRO A 191 3.94 -14.90 10.13
C PRO A 191 3.69 -14.55 8.67
N SER A 192 2.51 -14.88 8.16
CA SER A 192 2.13 -14.55 6.79
C SER A 192 2.15 -13.03 6.56
N PRO A 193 2.24 -12.56 5.29
CA PRO A 193 2.20 -11.13 4.99
C PRO A 193 0.98 -10.43 5.60
N LEU A 194 -0.19 -11.07 5.56
CA LEU A 194 -1.42 -10.55 6.14
C LEU A 194 -1.31 -10.37 7.66
N VAL A 195 -0.87 -11.40 8.39
CA VAL A 195 -0.67 -11.34 9.85
C VAL A 195 0.34 -10.25 10.20
N GLN A 196 1.44 -10.12 9.44
CA GLN A 196 2.45 -9.09 9.69
C GLN A 196 1.90 -7.66 9.53
N ILE A 197 1.09 -7.42 8.50
CA ILE A 197 0.50 -6.09 8.24
C ILE A 197 -0.44 -5.72 9.39
N LEU A 198 -1.34 -6.63 9.77
CA LEU A 198 -2.31 -6.38 10.83
C LEU A 198 -1.65 -6.25 12.19
N GLN A 199 -0.62 -7.05 12.47
CA GLN A 199 0.15 -6.95 13.71
C GLN A 199 0.84 -5.59 13.85
N ARG A 200 1.40 -5.03 12.76
CA ARG A 200 2.00 -3.69 12.77
C ARG A 200 0.99 -2.59 13.06
N ALA A 201 -0.26 -2.80 12.64
CA ALA A 201 -1.36 -1.87 12.85
C ALA A 201 -2.12 -2.09 14.18
N ASP A 202 -1.69 -3.04 15.02
CA ASP A 202 -2.37 -3.46 16.26
C ASP A 202 -3.79 -4.01 16.03
N PHE A 203 -3.96 -4.81 14.97
CA PHE A 203 -5.20 -5.50 14.61
C PHE A 203 -6.44 -4.59 14.59
N PRO A 204 -6.46 -3.55 13.73
CA PRO A 204 -7.66 -2.77 13.53
C PRO A 204 -8.75 -3.63 12.86
N PRO A 205 -10.04 -3.21 12.91
CA PRO A 205 -11.04 -3.76 12.02
C PRO A 205 -10.56 -3.67 10.57
N TRP A 206 -10.58 -4.79 9.86
CA TRP A 206 -10.01 -4.93 8.52
C TRP A 206 -10.90 -5.79 7.63
N GLY A 207 -10.73 -5.70 6.32
CA GLY A 207 -11.54 -6.45 5.35
C GLY A 207 -11.99 -5.54 4.21
N TYR A 208 -13.21 -5.73 3.75
CA TYR A 208 -13.71 -5.06 2.54
C TYR A 208 -15.11 -4.50 2.72
N VAL A 209 -15.39 -3.44 1.96
CA VAL A 209 -16.75 -3.03 1.63
C VAL A 209 -17.19 -3.80 0.40
N ILE A 210 -18.35 -4.45 0.50
CA ILE A 210 -18.93 -5.23 -0.59
C ILE A 210 -20.27 -4.60 -0.97
N VAL A 211 -20.38 -4.17 -2.21
CA VAL A 211 -21.59 -3.55 -2.77
C VAL A 211 -22.36 -4.60 -3.54
N ARG A 212 -23.60 -4.85 -3.12
CA ARG A 212 -24.52 -5.73 -3.85
C ARG A 212 -25.18 -4.94 -4.98
N THR A 213 -25.10 -5.44 -6.20
CA THR A 213 -25.79 -4.84 -7.36
C THR A 213 -26.75 -5.81 -8.05
N ASP A 214 -26.74 -7.11 -7.71
CA ASP A 214 -27.76 -8.08 -8.14
C ASP A 214 -28.81 -8.32 -7.05
N TYR A 215 -30.05 -7.93 -7.35
CA TYR A 215 -31.22 -8.16 -6.50
C TYR A 215 -32.21 -9.16 -7.10
N SER A 216 -31.81 -9.89 -8.15
CA SER A 216 -32.70 -10.79 -8.87
C SER A 216 -33.18 -12.00 -8.05
N SER A 217 -32.44 -12.42 -7.01
CA SER A 217 -32.83 -13.54 -6.15
C SER A 217 -32.11 -13.54 -4.79
N GLU A 218 -32.87 -13.44 -3.70
CA GLU A 218 -32.32 -13.56 -2.33
C GLU A 218 -31.71 -14.93 -2.06
N ALA A 219 -32.29 -16.01 -2.60
CA ALA A 219 -31.75 -17.35 -2.42
C ALA A 219 -30.38 -17.53 -3.10
N ARG A 220 -30.15 -16.85 -4.23
CA ARG A 220 -28.83 -16.80 -4.89
C ARG A 220 -27.85 -15.97 -4.08
N TRP A 221 -28.29 -14.83 -3.57
CA TRP A 221 -27.49 -13.98 -2.71
C TRP A 221 -27.05 -14.68 -1.42
N GLU A 222 -27.96 -15.37 -0.73
CA GLU A 222 -27.66 -16.14 0.48
C GLU A 222 -26.58 -17.19 0.20
N LYS A 223 -26.71 -17.95 -0.89
CA LYS A 223 -25.68 -18.91 -1.31
C LYS A 223 -24.34 -18.25 -1.62
N PHE A 224 -24.35 -17.10 -2.30
CA PHE A 224 -23.14 -16.33 -2.57
C PHE A 224 -22.45 -15.93 -1.27
N THR A 225 -23.18 -15.31 -0.33
CA THR A 225 -22.62 -14.86 0.95
C THR A 225 -22.10 -16.04 1.78
N GLN A 226 -22.85 -17.13 1.89
CA GLN A 226 -22.44 -18.33 2.62
C GLN A 226 -21.14 -18.92 2.04
N ARG A 227 -21.06 -19.04 0.72
CA ARG A 227 -19.91 -19.67 0.05
C ARG A 227 -18.69 -18.75 0.04
N VAL A 228 -18.85 -17.52 -0.42
CA VAL A 228 -17.73 -16.59 -0.63
C VAL A 228 -17.26 -15.97 0.68
N LEU A 229 -18.18 -15.47 1.51
CA LEU A 229 -17.82 -14.75 2.75
C LEU A 229 -17.70 -15.66 3.96
N GLY A 230 -18.35 -16.83 3.93
CA GLY A 230 -18.17 -17.88 4.94
C GLY A 230 -17.06 -18.84 4.54
N GLU A 231 -17.42 -19.85 3.74
CA GLU A 231 -16.56 -21.02 3.48
C GLU A 231 -15.18 -20.65 2.91
N MET A 232 -15.11 -19.79 1.88
CA MET A 232 -13.85 -19.45 1.22
C MET A 232 -12.99 -18.49 2.04
N CYS A 233 -13.59 -17.61 2.82
CA CYS A 233 -12.86 -16.73 3.74
C CYS A 233 -12.30 -17.52 4.91
N ASP A 234 -13.10 -18.42 5.50
CA ASP A 234 -12.64 -19.29 6.58
C ASP A 234 -11.47 -20.17 6.11
N ALA A 235 -11.55 -20.75 4.91
CA ALA A 235 -10.49 -21.54 4.32
C ALA A 235 -9.18 -20.73 4.15
N GLN A 236 -9.27 -19.51 3.61
CA GLN A 236 -8.10 -18.61 3.50
C GLN A 236 -7.46 -18.34 4.85
N LEU A 237 -8.27 -18.00 5.87
CA LEU A 237 -7.77 -17.66 7.20
C LEU A 237 -7.22 -18.88 7.96
N ASP A 238 -7.64 -20.09 7.61
CA ASP A 238 -7.12 -21.34 8.18
C ASP A 238 -5.74 -21.71 7.62
N GLU A 239 -5.39 -21.20 6.44
CA GLU A 239 -4.06 -21.40 5.82
C GLU A 239 -3.01 -20.40 6.31
N GLU A 240 -3.42 -19.35 7.02
CA GLU A 240 -2.54 -18.30 7.53
C GLU A 240 -1.57 -18.81 8.61
N THR A 241 -0.29 -18.42 8.49
CA THR A 241 0.78 -18.80 9.43
C THR A 241 1.11 -17.67 10.41
N GLY A 242 1.46 -18.00 11.66
CA GLY A 242 1.88 -17.02 12.67
C GLY A 242 1.66 -17.51 14.10
N ASP A 243 1.77 -16.59 15.06
CA ASP A 243 1.36 -16.88 16.45
C ASP A 243 -0.15 -17.18 16.48
N PRO A 244 -0.60 -18.32 17.04
CA PRO A 244 -2.01 -18.66 17.10
C PRO A 244 -2.89 -17.59 17.74
N ALA A 245 -2.37 -16.82 18.70
CA ALA A 245 -3.10 -15.73 19.33
C ALA A 245 -3.29 -14.54 18.36
N ASP A 246 -2.30 -14.27 17.51
CA ASP A 246 -2.35 -13.19 16.52
C ASP A 246 -3.22 -13.58 15.33
N VAL A 247 -3.13 -14.82 14.86
CA VAL A 247 -4.03 -15.37 13.84
C VAL A 247 -5.49 -15.33 14.33
N GLN A 248 -5.73 -15.70 15.58
CA GLN A 248 -7.08 -15.61 16.15
C GLN A 248 -7.57 -14.16 16.23
N ARG A 249 -6.72 -13.20 16.65
CA ARG A 249 -7.11 -11.78 16.67
C ARG A 249 -7.41 -11.24 15.27
N MET A 250 -6.62 -11.63 14.27
CA MET A 250 -6.90 -11.31 12.87
C MET A 250 -8.29 -11.82 12.47
N LYS A 251 -8.61 -13.09 12.76
CA LYS A 251 -9.95 -13.65 12.51
C LYS A 251 -11.05 -12.88 13.23
N ASP A 252 -10.83 -12.53 14.51
CA ASP A 252 -11.80 -11.81 15.35
C ASP A 252 -12.04 -10.36 14.91
N THR A 253 -11.12 -9.77 14.14
CA THR A 253 -11.16 -8.37 13.69
C THR A 253 -11.54 -8.22 12.22
N LEU A 254 -11.73 -9.34 11.50
CA LEU A 254 -12.22 -9.33 10.13
C LEU A 254 -13.68 -8.83 10.08
N GLU A 255 -13.93 -7.81 9.27
CA GLU A 255 -15.24 -7.22 9.04
C GLU A 255 -15.50 -7.05 7.55
N PHE A 256 -16.67 -7.53 7.10
CA PHE A 256 -17.20 -7.20 5.78
C PHE A 256 -18.35 -6.20 5.93
N LYS A 257 -18.19 -5.02 5.33
CA LYS A 257 -19.26 -4.03 5.28
C LYS A 257 -20.10 -4.27 4.03
N LEU A 258 -21.23 -4.95 4.20
CA LEU A 258 -22.20 -5.15 3.12
C LEU A 258 -23.03 -3.88 2.89
N ILE A 259 -23.05 -3.39 1.66
CA ILE A 259 -23.92 -2.31 1.20
C ILE A 259 -25.03 -2.92 0.36
N GLU A 260 -26.23 -2.95 0.93
CA GLU A 260 -27.44 -3.47 0.30
C GLU A 260 -28.46 -2.36 0.09
N ASP A 261 -28.19 -1.41 -0.82
CA ASP A 261 -29.16 -0.39 -1.24
C ASP A 261 -29.81 -0.78 -2.58
N PRO A 262 -31.13 -1.04 -2.63
CA PRO A 262 -31.84 -1.38 -3.87
C PRO A 262 -31.68 -0.36 -5.00
N ARG A 263 -31.28 0.88 -4.70
CA ARG A 263 -30.98 1.90 -5.71
C ARG A 263 -29.70 1.61 -6.50
N LEU A 264 -28.89 0.67 -6.03
CA LEU A 264 -27.67 0.19 -6.69
C LEU A 264 -27.93 -1.05 -7.57
N GLU A 265 -29.19 -1.43 -7.79
CA GLU A 265 -29.51 -2.52 -8.70
C GLU A 265 -29.09 -2.19 -10.13
N ALA A 266 -28.21 -3.03 -10.69
CA ALA A 266 -27.70 -2.94 -12.06
C ALA A 266 -27.09 -1.57 -12.44
N VAL A 267 -26.61 -0.81 -11.46
CA VAL A 267 -25.86 0.44 -11.72
C VAL A 267 -24.48 0.14 -12.28
N ASP A 268 -23.90 1.12 -12.98
CA ASP A 268 -22.52 1.05 -13.44
C ASP A 268 -21.51 1.26 -12.30
N ASP A 269 -20.23 0.99 -12.59
CA ASP A 269 -19.17 1.11 -11.60
C ASP A 269 -18.95 2.56 -11.15
N ASP A 270 -19.29 3.55 -11.98
CA ASP A 270 -19.14 4.97 -11.64
C ASP A 270 -20.10 5.37 -10.53
N GLU A 271 -21.35 4.91 -10.59
CA GLU A 271 -22.29 5.13 -9.49
C GLU A 271 -21.93 4.34 -8.23
N VAL A 272 -21.36 3.15 -8.36
CA VAL A 272 -20.78 2.42 -7.21
C VAL A 272 -19.68 3.24 -6.54
N ARG A 273 -18.73 3.79 -7.32
CA ARG A 273 -17.63 4.64 -6.81
C ARG A 273 -18.18 5.86 -6.07
N LYS A 274 -19.14 6.58 -6.68
CA LYS A 274 -19.77 7.76 -6.06
C LYS A 274 -20.46 7.39 -4.75
N HIS A 275 -21.19 6.27 -4.72
CA HIS A 275 -21.86 5.80 -3.51
C HIS A 275 -20.85 5.44 -2.41
N PHE A 276 -19.79 4.72 -2.75
CA PHE A 276 -18.71 4.38 -1.82
C PHE A 276 -18.06 5.63 -1.23
N ARG A 277 -17.64 6.59 -2.06
CA ARG A 277 -17.02 7.86 -1.61
C ARG A 277 -17.96 8.65 -0.70
N SER A 278 -19.24 8.75 -1.08
CA SER A 278 -20.24 9.40 -0.23
C SER A 278 -20.41 8.73 1.14
N MET A 279 -20.35 7.40 1.20
CA MET A 279 -20.39 6.65 2.46
C MET A 279 -19.12 6.86 3.29
N GLN A 280 -17.97 6.91 2.64
CA GLN A 280 -16.68 7.19 3.27
C GLN A 280 -16.66 8.60 3.89
N ASP A 281 -17.09 9.61 3.14
CA ASP A 281 -17.14 11.02 3.57
C ASP A 281 -18.09 11.23 4.77
N GLN A 282 -19.14 10.43 4.84
CA GLN A 282 -20.09 10.44 5.96
C GLN A 282 -19.59 9.67 7.20
N GLY A 283 -18.40 9.06 7.13
CA GLY A 283 -17.83 8.24 8.20
C GLY A 283 -18.54 6.88 8.36
N GLY A 284 -19.25 6.41 7.32
CA GLY A 284 -19.95 5.13 7.31
C GLY A 284 -19.06 3.92 7.06
N ILE A 285 -17.78 4.15 6.72
CA ILE A 285 -16.77 3.13 6.42
C ILE A 285 -15.62 3.29 7.45
N ALA A 286 -15.29 2.21 8.16
CA ALA A 286 -14.18 2.19 9.10
C ALA A 286 -12.84 2.36 8.36
N ALA A 287 -11.83 2.93 9.03
CA ALA A 287 -10.55 3.25 8.40
C ALA A 287 -9.87 2.03 7.74
N GLY A 288 -9.88 0.86 8.39
CA GLY A 288 -9.30 -0.37 7.84
C GLY A 288 -10.14 -1.07 6.76
N LEU A 289 -11.31 -0.50 6.41
CA LEU A 289 -12.12 -0.92 5.25
C LEU A 289 -12.03 0.09 4.10
N GLY A 290 -11.40 1.25 4.34
CA GLY A 290 -11.26 2.35 3.39
C GLY A 290 -10.12 2.15 2.40
N LEU A 291 -10.06 0.97 1.78
CA LEU A 291 -9.04 0.61 0.79
C LEU A 291 -9.21 1.41 -0.52
N SER A 292 -8.22 1.32 -1.40
CA SER A 292 -8.26 1.92 -2.75
C SER A 292 -9.23 1.24 -3.71
N ILE A 293 -9.89 0.17 -3.29
CA ILE A 293 -10.95 -0.52 -4.03
C ILE A 293 -12.16 -0.78 -3.15
N CYS A 294 -13.30 -1.01 -3.79
CA CYS A 294 -14.44 -1.72 -3.19
C CYS A 294 -14.74 -2.99 -3.99
N LEU A 295 -15.32 -4.00 -3.33
CA LEU A 295 -15.75 -5.22 -4.02
C LEU A 295 -17.20 -5.11 -4.43
N VAL A 296 -17.53 -5.57 -5.63
CA VAL A 296 -18.89 -5.57 -6.17
C VAL A 296 -19.32 -7.00 -6.43
N ALA A 297 -20.48 -7.35 -5.88
CA ALA A 297 -21.18 -8.58 -6.16
C ALA A 297 -22.28 -8.30 -7.19
N ASP A 298 -21.86 -8.26 -8.45
CA ASP A 298 -22.74 -8.15 -9.60
C ASP A 298 -23.40 -9.48 -9.93
N LYS A 299 -24.26 -9.48 -10.96
CA LYS A 299 -24.96 -10.68 -11.38
C LYS A 299 -23.99 -11.81 -11.74
N GLY A 300 -22.88 -11.51 -12.42
CA GLY A 300 -21.89 -12.50 -12.82
C GLY A 300 -21.14 -13.10 -11.64
N ALA A 301 -20.79 -12.29 -10.65
CA ALA A 301 -20.18 -12.73 -9.39
C ALA A 301 -21.14 -13.63 -8.60
N VAL A 302 -22.40 -13.21 -8.45
CA VAL A 302 -23.43 -14.01 -7.75
C VAL A 302 -23.70 -15.33 -8.48
N ASP A 303 -23.84 -15.31 -9.81
CA ASP A 303 -23.99 -16.52 -10.64
C ASP A 303 -22.79 -17.46 -10.45
N SER A 304 -21.55 -16.93 -10.46
CA SER A 304 -20.34 -17.74 -10.30
C SER A 304 -20.33 -18.55 -9.00
N ALA A 305 -20.74 -17.95 -7.88
CA ALA A 305 -20.79 -18.65 -6.61
C ALA A 305 -21.99 -19.59 -6.50
N ALA A 306 -23.17 -19.16 -6.97
CA ALA A 306 -24.42 -19.88 -6.82
C ALA A 306 -24.51 -21.15 -7.69
N ASP A 307 -23.90 -21.13 -8.87
CA ASP A 307 -23.94 -22.22 -9.84
C ASP A 307 -22.88 -23.29 -9.59
N GLY A 308 -22.05 -23.15 -8.55
CA GLY A 308 -21.03 -24.14 -8.24
C GLY A 308 -19.77 -23.99 -9.10
N SER A 309 -19.49 -22.81 -9.67
CA SER A 309 -18.24 -22.57 -10.41
C SER A 309 -17.04 -22.97 -9.56
N GLU A 310 -16.00 -23.54 -10.20
CA GLU A 310 -14.75 -23.91 -9.52
C GLU A 310 -14.02 -22.67 -8.98
N MET A 311 -14.14 -21.53 -9.67
CA MET A 311 -13.50 -20.28 -9.27
C MET A 311 -14.54 -19.15 -9.18
N PRO A 312 -15.25 -19.02 -8.03
CA PRO A 312 -16.08 -17.86 -7.75
C PRO A 312 -15.22 -16.59 -7.70
N TYR A 313 -15.79 -15.46 -8.12
CA TYR A 313 -15.07 -14.19 -8.12
C TYR A 313 -15.94 -13.03 -7.61
N LEU A 314 -15.26 -11.95 -7.27
CA LEU A 314 -15.81 -10.62 -7.00
C LEU A 314 -15.25 -9.63 -8.03
N VAL A 315 -15.94 -8.53 -8.28
CA VAL A 315 -15.42 -7.46 -9.12
C VAL A 315 -14.79 -6.40 -8.22
N ALA A 316 -13.47 -6.24 -8.28
CA ALA A 316 -12.77 -5.15 -7.63
C ALA A 316 -12.91 -3.88 -8.46
N VAL A 317 -13.47 -2.83 -7.87
CA VAL A 317 -13.66 -1.51 -8.49
C VAL A 317 -12.73 -0.51 -7.81
N ASP A 318 -11.85 0.14 -8.58
CA ASP A 318 -10.98 1.21 -8.10
C ASP A 318 -11.82 2.43 -7.72
N VAL A 319 -11.65 2.89 -6.47
CA VAL A 319 -12.38 4.05 -5.93
C VAL A 319 -11.52 5.32 -5.87
N THR A 320 -10.23 5.22 -6.21
CA THR A 320 -9.25 6.31 -6.16
C THR A 320 -9.15 7.07 -7.48
N GLU A 321 -9.14 6.36 -8.61
CA GLU A 321 -9.05 7.00 -9.92
C GLU A 321 -10.42 7.56 -10.36
N GLU A 322 -10.44 8.82 -10.80
CA GLU A 322 -11.45 9.23 -11.77
C GLU A 322 -11.01 8.61 -13.08
N VAL A 323 -11.81 7.68 -13.63
CA VAL A 323 -11.49 6.98 -14.87
C VAL A 323 -11.33 8.04 -15.97
N VAL A 324 -10.09 8.42 -16.24
CA VAL A 324 -9.75 9.21 -17.42
C VAL A 324 -9.85 8.22 -18.57
N GLU A 325 -10.64 8.54 -19.60
CA GLU A 325 -10.76 7.72 -20.82
C GLU A 325 -9.38 7.55 -21.49
N MET A 326 -8.57 6.62 -21.00
CA MET A 326 -7.21 6.36 -21.46
C MET A 326 -7.23 5.34 -22.60
N GLY A 327 -7.72 5.76 -23.78
CA GLY A 327 -7.59 4.99 -25.02
C GLY A 327 -8.05 3.52 -24.96
N GLU A 328 -7.71 2.74 -25.98
CA GLU A 328 -8.15 1.34 -26.16
C GLU A 328 -7.37 0.33 -25.29
N TYR A 329 -6.34 0.78 -24.55
CA TYR A 329 -5.42 -0.07 -23.78
C TYR A 329 -5.26 0.36 -22.31
N GLY A 330 -6.13 1.25 -21.81
CA GLY A 330 -6.08 1.75 -20.44
C GLY A 330 -6.67 0.77 -19.43
N TYR A 331 -6.22 0.90 -18.17
CA TYR A 331 -6.84 0.22 -17.03
C TYR A 331 -8.33 0.59 -16.96
N PRO A 332 -9.28 -0.36 -17.00
CA PRO A 332 -10.72 -0.05 -17.05
C PRO A 332 -11.29 0.40 -15.68
N GLY A 333 -10.45 0.62 -14.67
CA GLY A 333 -10.89 0.99 -13.32
C GLY A 333 -11.58 -0.15 -12.55
N ARG A 334 -11.57 -1.37 -13.08
CA ARG A 334 -12.11 -2.57 -12.43
C ARG A 334 -11.49 -3.86 -12.95
N PHE A 335 -11.54 -4.93 -12.17
CA PHE A 335 -11.12 -6.26 -12.60
C PHE A 335 -11.76 -7.34 -11.74
N LYS A 336 -11.75 -8.59 -12.21
CA LYS A 336 -12.28 -9.73 -11.45
C LYS A 336 -11.19 -10.27 -10.54
N VAL A 337 -11.56 -10.62 -9.31
CA VAL A 337 -10.68 -11.19 -8.28
C VAL A 337 -11.27 -12.50 -7.81
N ALA A 338 -10.48 -13.56 -7.81
CA ALA A 338 -10.87 -14.86 -7.30
C ALA A 338 -11.20 -14.73 -5.81
N ALA A 339 -12.34 -15.29 -5.40
CA ALA A 339 -12.80 -15.21 -4.02
C ALA A 339 -11.77 -15.81 -3.03
N GLU A 340 -11.01 -16.82 -3.46
CA GLU A 340 -9.95 -17.49 -2.69
C GLU A 340 -8.69 -16.65 -2.47
N SER A 341 -8.57 -15.50 -3.14
CA SER A 341 -7.38 -14.65 -3.07
C SER A 341 -7.69 -13.28 -2.45
N VAL A 342 -8.94 -13.03 -2.04
CA VAL A 342 -9.40 -11.72 -1.56
C VAL A 342 -8.70 -11.31 -0.26
N LEU A 343 -8.56 -12.23 0.70
CA LEU A 343 -8.01 -11.91 2.02
C LEU A 343 -6.49 -12.06 2.05
N SER A 344 -5.98 -13.21 1.64
CA SER A 344 -4.56 -13.55 1.75
C SER A 344 -3.70 -12.91 0.66
N GLY A 345 -4.26 -12.69 -0.53
CA GLY A 345 -3.55 -12.13 -1.68
C GLY A 345 -3.80 -10.63 -1.87
N LEU A 346 -5.04 -10.24 -2.08
CA LEU A 346 -5.41 -8.89 -2.51
C LEU A 346 -5.20 -7.87 -1.39
N TYR A 347 -5.64 -8.17 -0.16
CA TYR A 347 -5.62 -7.22 0.95
C TYR A 347 -4.18 -6.76 1.28
N PRO A 348 -3.18 -7.67 1.44
CA PRO A 348 -1.80 -7.27 1.67
C PRO A 348 -1.23 -6.39 0.56
N LYS A 349 -1.52 -6.68 -0.71
CA LYS A 349 -0.97 -5.89 -1.82
C LYS A 349 -1.52 -4.46 -1.80
N LEU A 350 -2.80 -4.28 -1.48
CA LEU A 350 -3.40 -2.94 -1.36
C LEU A 350 -2.84 -2.15 -0.17
N GLU A 351 -2.67 -2.78 0.99
CA GLU A 351 -2.03 -2.16 2.16
C GLU A 351 -0.55 -1.81 1.92
N MET A 352 0.13 -2.58 1.06
CA MET A 352 1.48 -2.29 0.58
C MET A 352 1.51 -1.20 -0.50
N VAL A 353 0.40 -0.48 -0.72
CA VAL A 353 0.28 0.65 -1.65
C VAL A 353 0.50 0.23 -3.12
N VAL A 354 0.24 -1.04 -3.45
CA VAL A 354 0.17 -1.47 -4.85
C VAL A 354 -1.13 -0.93 -5.45
N SER A 355 -1.01 -0.16 -6.54
CA SER A 355 -2.19 0.41 -7.19
C SER A 355 -3.06 -0.69 -7.84
N PRO A 356 -4.40 -0.52 -7.87
CA PRO A 356 -5.30 -1.46 -8.55
C PRO A 356 -4.95 -1.65 -10.04
N GLY A 357 -4.53 -0.58 -10.71
CA GLY A 357 -4.05 -0.64 -12.10
C GLY A 357 -2.80 -1.52 -12.27
N SER A 358 -1.87 -1.49 -11.30
CA SER A 358 -0.72 -2.40 -11.29
C SER A 358 -1.11 -3.86 -11.10
N LEU A 359 -2.11 -4.14 -10.26
CA LEU A 359 -2.63 -5.51 -10.08
C LEU A 359 -3.33 -6.02 -11.33
N TRP A 360 -4.06 -5.15 -12.03
CA TRP A 360 -4.70 -5.49 -13.29
C TRP A 360 -3.71 -5.73 -14.42
N ALA A 361 -2.60 -5.00 -14.48
CA ALA A 361 -1.59 -5.15 -15.53
C ALA A 361 -0.92 -6.54 -15.58
N VAL A 362 -1.07 -7.33 -14.51
CA VAL A 362 -0.58 -8.73 -14.43
C VAL A 362 -1.60 -9.72 -15.02
N ILE A 363 -2.82 -9.28 -15.33
CA ILE A 363 -3.86 -10.14 -15.90
C ILE A 363 -3.64 -10.24 -17.41
N ASP A 364 -3.09 -11.37 -17.85
CA ASP A 364 -2.68 -11.62 -19.25
C ASP A 364 -3.84 -11.65 -20.27
N GLU A 365 -5.09 -11.86 -19.83
CA GLU A 365 -6.24 -12.04 -20.73
C GLU A 365 -7.45 -11.15 -20.37
N GLU A 366 -8.11 -10.62 -21.40
CA GLU A 366 -9.34 -9.84 -21.25
C GLU A 366 -10.44 -10.69 -20.60
N GLY A 367 -10.88 -10.27 -19.41
CA GLY A 367 -11.93 -10.96 -18.65
C GLY A 367 -11.45 -12.09 -17.75
N ALA A 368 -10.14 -12.34 -17.67
CA ALA A 368 -9.54 -13.25 -16.70
C ALA A 368 -9.71 -12.74 -15.26
N VAL A 369 -9.56 -13.69 -14.33
CA VAL A 369 -9.75 -13.49 -12.90
C VAL A 369 -8.38 -13.45 -12.25
N TRP A 370 -8.11 -12.41 -11.49
CA TRP A 370 -6.89 -12.28 -10.70
C TRP A 370 -6.93 -13.26 -9.52
N ASN A 371 -5.93 -14.13 -9.38
CA ASN A 371 -5.86 -15.18 -8.36
C ASN A 371 -4.68 -15.03 -7.38
N GLY A 372 -3.90 -13.95 -7.48
CA GLY A 372 -2.84 -13.64 -6.52
C GLY A 372 -1.50 -14.36 -6.72
N ASP A 373 -1.39 -15.30 -7.66
CA ASP A 373 -0.24 -16.20 -7.82
C ASP A 373 0.93 -15.66 -8.68
N GLU A 374 1.01 -14.34 -8.90
CA GLU A 374 2.12 -13.70 -9.65
C GLU A 374 2.76 -12.50 -8.92
#